data_AF-A0A2K9YZU2-F1
#
_entry.id   AF-A0A2K9YZU2-F1
#
_cell.length_a   1.000
_cell.length_b   1.000
_cell.length_c   1.000
_cell.angle_alpha   90.00
_cell.angle_beta   90.00
_cell.angle_gamma   90.00
#
_symmetry.space_group_name_H-M   'P 1'
#
loop_
_entity.id
_entity.type
_entity.pdbx_description
1 polymer ?
#
loop_
_entity_poly.entity_id
_entity_poly.type
_entity_poly.pdbx_seq_one_letter_code
_entity_poly.pdbx_strand_id
1 'polypeptide(L)' 'MTVTVIKPAQDRKKVSDAYELDYFVQKHAIARMDAIRILNLHRSDRDASDRAAHRLKR' A
#
# COMPACT_ATOMS: atom_id res chain seq x y z
N MET A 1 32.58 -4.91 24.93
CA MET A 1 31.71 -3.99 24.17
C MET A 1 30.84 -4.82 23.23
N THR A 2 29.60 -5.11 23.62
CA THR A 2 28.65 -5.88 22.80
C THR A 2 27.81 -4.91 21.97
N VAL A 3 27.90 -5.03 20.64
CA VAL A 3 27.09 -4.23 19.71
C VAL A 3 25.73 -4.89 19.58
N THR A 4 24.70 -4.28 20.19
CA THR A 4 23.32 -4.71 20.05
C THR A 4 22.81 -4.31 18.67
N VAL A 5 22.62 -5.29 17.77
CA VAL A 5 21.94 -5.08 16.49
C VAL A 5 20.46 -4.83 16.77
N ILE A 6 20.09 -3.56 16.86
CA ILE A 6 18.70 -3.10 16.82
C ILE A 6 18.14 -3.38 15.42
N LYS A 7 17.44 -4.51 15.27
CA LYS A 7 16.53 -4.72 14.13
C LYS A 7 15.48 -3.61 14.21
N PRO A 8 15.27 -2.79 13.17
CA PRO A 8 14.19 -1.81 13.22
C PRO A 8 12.90 -2.58 13.43
N ALA A 9 12.12 -2.14 14.41
CA ALA A 9 10.80 -2.66 14.66
C ALA A 9 10.03 -2.63 13.34
N GLN A 10 9.87 -3.79 12.70
CA GLN A 10 8.83 -3.98 11.71
C GLN A 10 7.55 -3.80 12.49
N ASP A 11 7.06 -2.56 12.49
CA ASP A 11 5.69 -2.19 12.76
C ASP A 11 4.87 -3.28 12.08
N ARG A 12 4.24 -4.15 12.90
CA ARG A 12 3.36 -5.18 12.39
C ARG A 12 2.16 -4.41 11.84
N LYS A 13 2.29 -3.89 10.60
CA LYS A 13 1.20 -3.29 9.84
C LYS A 13 0.04 -4.23 10.04
N LYS A 14 -0.98 -3.77 10.78
CA LYS A 14 -2.18 -4.56 10.94
C LYS A 14 -2.62 -4.84 9.50
N VAL A 15 -3.06 -6.05 9.23
CA VAL A 15 -3.48 -6.44 7.87
C VAL A 15 -4.57 -5.49 7.32
N SER A 16 -5.23 -4.74 8.22
CA SER A 16 -6.19 -3.66 7.99
C SER A 16 -5.62 -2.31 7.54
N ASP A 17 -4.30 -2.13 7.52
CA ASP A 17 -3.68 -0.88 7.10
C ASP A 17 -3.73 -0.74 5.58
N ALA A 18 -4.13 0.47 5.15
CA ALA A 18 -4.14 0.89 3.76
C ALA A 18 -2.82 0.53 3.07
N TYR A 19 -2.86 0.22 1.77
CA TYR A 19 -1.62 0.08 1.03
C TYR A 19 -0.82 1.38 1.11
N GLU A 20 0.50 1.25 1.20
CA GLU A 20 1.37 2.38 0.91
C GLU A 20 1.21 2.78 -0.54
N LEU A 21 1.18 4.09 -0.78
CA LEU A 21 1.00 4.66 -2.10
C LEU A 21 2.04 4.13 -3.10
N ASP A 22 3.31 4.14 -2.72
CA ASP A 22 4.41 3.68 -3.57
C ASP A 22 4.31 2.18 -3.89
N TYR A 23 3.94 1.35 -2.90
CA TYR A 23 3.70 -0.07 -3.14
C TYR A 23 2.52 -0.29 -4.09
N PHE A 24 1.44 0.48 -3.94
CA PHE A 24 0.25 0.36 -4.76
C PHE A 24 0.50 0.78 -6.22
N VAL A 25 1.24 1.87 -6.42
CA VAL A 25 1.70 2.32 -7.74
C VAL A 25 2.57 1.26 -8.41
N GLN A 26 3.54 0.69 -7.68
CA GLN A 26 4.42 -0.34 -8.23
C GLN A 26 3.68 -1.64 -8.57
N LYS A 27 2.81 -2.11 -7.67
CA LYS A 27 2.00 -3.33 -7.86
C LYS A 27 1.08 -3.23 -9.07
N HIS A 28 0.39 -2.11 -9.20
CA HIS A 28 -0.64 -1.93 -10.22
C HIS A 28 -0.16 -1.21 -11.48
N ALA A 29 1.06 -0.65 -11.48
CA ALA A 29 1.62 0.13 -12.58
C ALA A 29 0.66 1.22 -13.09
N ILE A 30 -0.01 1.90 -12.16
CA ILE A 30 -0.93 3.02 -12.43
C ILE A 30 -0.28 4.35 -12.05
N ALA A 31 -0.83 5.47 -12.54
CA ALA A 31 -0.33 6.78 -12.16
C ALA A 31 -0.51 7.04 -10.67
N ARG A 32 0.43 7.79 -10.07
CA ARG A 32 0.41 8.14 -8.64
C ARG A 32 -0.87 8.88 -8.25
N MET A 33 -1.41 9.74 -9.11
CA MET A 33 -2.69 10.41 -8.86
C MET A 33 -3.86 9.44 -8.76
N ASP A 34 -3.94 8.46 -9.65
CA ASP A 34 -5.02 7.47 -9.61
C ASP A 34 -4.88 6.54 -8.40
N ALA A 35 -3.65 6.15 -8.07
CA ALA A 35 -3.35 5.44 -6.84
C ALA A 35 -3.79 6.21 -5.58
N ILE A 36 -3.53 7.53 -5.50
CA ILE A 36 -4.00 8.38 -4.40
C ILE A 36 -5.53 8.41 -4.34
N ARG A 37 -6.23 8.53 -5.48
CA ARG A 37 -7.69 8.52 -5.49
C ARG A 37 -8.24 7.19 -4.98
N ILE A 38 -7.72 6.07 -5.47
CA ILE A 38 -8.17 4.73 -5.08
C ILE A 38 -7.94 4.47 -3.60
N LEU A 39 -6.75 4.80 -3.09
CA LEU A 39 -6.41 4.63 -1.68
C LEU A 39 -7.20 5.57 -0.77
N ASN A 40 -7.49 6.81 -1.20
CA ASN A 40 -8.36 7.69 -0.42
C ASN A 40 -9.83 7.25 -0.45
N LEU A 41 -10.30 6.65 -1.54
CA LEU A 41 -11.68 6.18 -1.70
C LEU A 41 -11.95 4.93 -0.87
N HIS A 42 -11.00 3.99 -0.83
CA HIS A 42 -11.22 2.69 -0.20
C HIS A 42 -10.50 2.52 1.14
N ARG A 43 -9.50 3.37 1.46
CA ARG A 43 -8.66 3.41 2.68
C ARG A 43 -8.30 2.04 3.27
N SER A 44 -9.22 1.38 3.96
CA SER A 44 -9.02 0.07 4.60
C SER A 44 -9.46 -1.13 3.75
N ASP A 45 -10.21 -0.92 2.68
CA ASP A 45 -10.68 -1.99 1.78
C ASP A 45 -9.66 -2.24 0.66
N ARG A 46 -8.76 -3.20 0.91
CA ARG A 46 -7.72 -3.62 -0.03
C ARG A 46 -8.31 -4.27 -1.29
N ASP A 47 -9.36 -5.05 -1.16
CA ASP A 47 -9.98 -5.75 -2.29
C ASP A 47 -10.70 -4.77 -3.22
N ALA A 48 -11.37 -3.76 -2.67
CA ALA A 48 -11.93 -2.67 -3.47
C ALA A 48 -10.83 -1.85 -4.16
N SER A 49 -9.72 -1.59 -3.47
CA SER A 49 -8.56 -0.90 -4.06
C SER A 49 -7.99 -1.67 -5.25
N ASP A 50 -7.73 -2.97 -5.08
CA ASP A 50 -7.20 -3.84 -6.13
C ASP A 50 -8.17 -3.95 -7.32
N ARG A 51 -9.49 -4.08 -7.07
CA ARG A 51 -10.50 -4.08 -8.14
C ARG A 51 -10.54 -2.77 -8.90
N ALA A 52 -10.44 -1.63 -8.22
CA ALA A 52 -10.41 -0.32 -8.86
C ALA A 52 -9.17 -0.14 -9.74
N ALA A 53 -8.00 -0.55 -9.24
CA ALA A 53 -6.76 -0.50 -10.01
C ALA A 53 -6.78 -1.43 -11.23
N HIS A 54 -7.33 -2.64 -11.11
CA HIS A 54 -7.52 -3.54 -12.24
C HIS A 54 -8.44 -2.97 -13.32
N ARG A 55 -9.44 -2.15 -12.96
CA ARG A 55 -10.34 -1.49 -13.92
C ARG A 55 -9.66 -0.36 -14.69
N LEU A 56 -8.69 0.34 -14.09
CA LEU A 56 -7.93 1.42 -14.72
C LEU A 56 -6.94 0.94 -15.79
N LYS A 57 -6.48 -0.30 -15.68
CA LYS A 57 -5.55 -0.92 -16.64
C LYS A 57 -6.21 -1.38 -17.95
N ARG A 58 -7.54 -1.34 -18.02
CA ARG A 58 -8.33 -1.81 -19.16
C ARG A 58 -8.55 -0.69 -20.17
#